data_AF-A0A534BW56-F1
#
_entry.id   AF-A0A534BW56-F1
#
_cell.length_a   1.000
_cell.length_b   1.000
_cell.length_c   1.000
_cell.angle_alpha   90.00
_cell.angle_beta   90.00
_cell.angle_gamma   90.00
#
_symmetry.space_group_name_H-M   'P 1'
#
loop_
_entity.id
_entity.type
_entity.pdbx_description
1 polymer ?
#
loop_
_entity_poly.entity_id
_entity_poly.type
_entity_poly.pdbx_seq_one_letter_code
_entity_poly.pdbx_strand_id
1 'polypeptide(L)'
;MSYSEETLMAYADGELDPAARAALEAAMAADPGLAQRVARHQALRARLRAALDPVLDEPLPQRLLESVRGAAAPRPAAKVIPLRRPAAPRWSWPQLGALAASLVLGALLGPLVLHPPAGGGAVITRDGEMLAGGALARALTEELASNRTPGSARRRRLPAGSDGAAAERRAHAR
;
A
#
# COMPACT_ATOMS: atom_id res chain seq x y z
N MET A 1 10.36 -23.81 9.87
CA MET A 1 9.03 -23.19 9.88
C MET A 1 9.21 -21.73 9.50
N SER A 2 8.55 -21.22 8.45
CA SER A 2 8.65 -19.79 8.11
C SER A 2 7.50 -19.04 8.75
N TYR A 3 7.79 -17.97 9.50
CA TYR A 3 6.77 -17.07 10.04
C TYR A 3 6.41 -16.01 8.99
N SER A 4 5.11 -15.74 8.84
CA SER A 4 4.64 -14.67 7.94
C SER A 4 4.96 -13.31 8.55
N GLU A 5 5.07 -12.27 7.70
CA GLU A 5 5.24 -10.89 8.17
C GLU A 5 4.06 -10.44 9.05
N GLU A 6 2.85 -10.91 8.78
CA GLU A 6 1.66 -10.66 9.60
C GLU A 6 1.85 -11.14 11.04
N THR A 7 2.37 -12.36 11.24
CA THR A 7 2.65 -12.89 12.59
C THR A 7 3.71 -12.06 13.31
N LEU A 8 4.73 -11.56 12.59
CA LEU A 8 5.77 -10.72 13.21
C LEU A 8 5.24 -9.34 13.60
N MET A 9 4.37 -8.75 12.79
CA MET A 9 3.69 -7.49 13.11
C MET A 9 2.75 -7.68 14.30
N ALA A 10 1.93 -8.73 14.30
CA ALA A 10 1.04 -9.02 15.43
C ALA A 10 1.83 -9.27 16.73
N TYR A 11 3.03 -9.86 16.67
CA TYR A 11 3.92 -9.96 17.83
C TYR A 11 4.44 -8.59 18.26
N ALA A 12 4.89 -7.77 17.30
CA ALA A 12 5.35 -6.41 17.56
C ALA A 12 4.25 -5.51 18.14
N ASP A 13 2.99 -5.77 17.79
CA ASP A 13 1.81 -5.05 18.30
C ASP A 13 1.30 -5.58 19.65
N GLY A 14 1.65 -6.83 20.00
CA GLY A 14 1.23 -7.51 21.23
C GLY A 14 -0.11 -8.25 21.08
N GLU A 15 -0.54 -8.50 19.85
CA GLU A 15 -1.81 -9.15 19.51
C GLU A 15 -1.70 -10.69 19.38
N LEU A 16 -0.49 -11.25 19.46
CA LEU A 16 -0.31 -12.70 19.48
C LEU A 16 -0.87 -13.31 20.76
N ASP A 17 -1.56 -14.45 20.62
CA ASP A 17 -1.97 -15.26 21.77
C ASP A 17 -0.74 -15.80 22.53
N PRO A 18 -0.86 -16.12 23.83
CA PRO A 18 0.27 -16.51 24.65
C PRO A 18 1.04 -17.75 24.13
N ALA A 19 0.34 -18.70 23.50
CA ALA A 19 0.96 -19.93 23.00
C ALA A 19 1.75 -19.65 21.72
N ALA A 20 1.17 -18.91 20.76
CA ALA A 20 1.86 -18.47 19.56
C ALA A 20 3.05 -17.58 19.90
N ARG A 21 2.91 -16.72 20.92
CA ARG A 21 3.97 -15.84 21.39
C ARG A 21 5.17 -16.64 21.88
N ALA A 22 4.94 -17.62 22.75
CA ALA A 22 6.00 -18.48 23.28
C ALA A 22 6.69 -19.28 22.15
N ALA A 23 5.92 -19.79 21.18
CA ALA A 23 6.47 -20.49 20.02
C ALA A 23 7.36 -19.58 19.16
N LEU A 24 6.94 -18.34 18.93
CA LEU A 24 7.74 -17.36 18.18
C LEU A 24 8.99 -16.95 18.94
N GLU A 25 8.92 -16.76 20.26
CA GLU A 25 10.07 -16.45 21.11
C GLU A 25 11.10 -17.58 21.11
N ALA A 26 10.65 -18.84 21.19
CA ALA A 26 11.53 -20.00 21.04
C ALA A 26 12.19 -20.05 19.64
N ALA A 27 11.44 -19.71 18.58
CA ALA A 27 12.00 -19.65 17.24
C ALA A 27 13.00 -18.49 17.07
N MET A 28 12.76 -17.33 17.68
CA MET A 28 13.71 -16.21 17.70
C MET A 28 15.01 -16.55 18.45
N ALA A 29 14.94 -17.40 19.47
CA ALA A 29 16.14 -17.90 20.16
C ALA A 29 16.99 -18.81 19.26
N ALA A 30 16.37 -19.52 18.32
CA ALA A 30 17.05 -20.38 17.37
C ALA A 30 17.49 -19.65 16.08
N ASP A 31 16.78 -18.58 15.68
CA ASP A 31 17.04 -17.80 14.47
C ASP A 31 17.20 -16.29 14.76
N PRO A 32 18.46 -15.80 14.79
CA PRO A 32 18.75 -14.37 14.98
C PRO A 32 18.18 -13.47 13.87
N GLY A 33 17.96 -13.98 12.65
CA GLY A 33 17.39 -13.22 11.54
C GLY A 33 15.91 -12.89 11.79
N LEU A 34 15.17 -13.84 12.38
CA LEU A 34 13.79 -13.63 12.81
C LEU A 34 13.71 -12.56 13.91
N ALA A 35 14.60 -12.62 14.89
CA ALA A 35 14.70 -11.62 15.96
C ALA A 35 14.99 -10.22 15.39
N GLN A 36 15.88 -10.11 14.39
CA GLN A 36 16.20 -8.83 13.75
C GLN A 36 14.98 -8.25 13.00
N ARG A 37 14.21 -9.08 12.30
CA ARG A 37 12.98 -8.64 11.62
C ARG A 37 11.95 -8.09 12.60
N VAL A 38 11.74 -8.79 13.72
CA VAL A 38 10.86 -8.32 14.80
C VAL A 38 11.37 -7.01 15.42
N ALA A 39 12.67 -6.91 15.70
CA ALA A 39 13.28 -5.71 16.26
C ALA A 39 13.09 -4.49 15.35
N ARG A 40 13.16 -4.67 14.02
CA ARG A 40 12.89 -3.61 13.04
C ARG A 40 11.45 -3.09 13.15
N HIS A 41 10.48 -3.99 13.26
CA HIS A 41 9.06 -3.64 13.42
C HIS A 41 8.81 -2.92 14.75
N GLN A 42 9.39 -3.41 15.85
CA GLN A 42 9.29 -2.75 17.17
C GLN A 42 9.94 -1.36 17.18
N ALA A 43 11.08 -1.19 16.51
CA ALA A 43 11.74 0.11 16.41
C ALA A 43 10.90 1.14 15.63
N LEU A 44 10.22 0.72 14.56
CA LEU A 44 9.27 1.57 13.84
C LEU A 44 8.09 1.98 14.75
N ARG A 45 7.49 1.00 15.43
CA ARG A 45 6.38 1.25 16.37
C ARG A 45 6.78 2.23 17.48
N ALA A 46 7.96 2.08 18.06
CA ALA A 46 8.49 2.97 19.08
C ALA A 46 8.65 4.42 18.57
N ARG A 47 9.15 4.61 17.34
CA ARG A 47 9.26 5.94 16.72
C ARG A 47 7.90 6.59 16.48
N LEU A 48 6.93 5.81 15.98
CA LEU A 48 5.57 6.30 15.77
C LEU A 48 4.92 6.68 17.10
N ARG A 49 5.09 5.85 18.13
CA ARG A 49 4.58 6.13 19.46
C ARG A 49 5.19 7.40 20.04
N ALA A 50 6.51 7.55 19.99
CA ALA A 50 7.17 8.77 20.45
C ALA A 50 6.69 10.04 19.71
N ALA A 51 6.35 9.93 18.42
CA ALA A 51 5.81 11.05 17.64
C ALA A 51 4.35 11.38 17.96
N LEU A 52 3.56 10.39 18.40
CA LEU A 52 2.12 10.52 18.65
C LEU A 52 1.76 10.65 20.14
N ASP A 53 2.65 10.28 21.06
CA ASP A 53 2.46 10.42 22.50
C ASP A 53 2.06 11.85 22.90
N PRO A 54 2.64 12.94 22.35
CA PRO A 54 2.23 14.30 22.68
C PRO A 54 0.77 14.63 22.33
N VAL A 55 0.17 13.92 21.36
CA VAL A 55 -1.24 14.12 20.99
C VAL A 55 -2.17 13.64 22.11
N LEU A 56 -1.72 12.69 22.94
CA LEU A 56 -2.49 12.20 24.08
C LEU A 56 -2.56 13.22 25.23
N ASP A 57 -1.62 14.16 25.26
CA ASP A 57 -1.58 15.24 26.25
C ASP A 57 -2.43 16.46 25.84
N GLU A 58 -2.95 16.47 24.60
CA GLU A 58 -3.83 17.55 24.15
C GLU A 58 -5.14 17.55 24.94
N PRO A 59 -5.65 18.74 25.33
CA PRO A 59 -6.89 18.83 26.06
C PRO A 59 -8.06 18.30 25.22
N LEU A 60 -8.77 17.31 25.75
CA LEU A 60 -9.92 16.72 25.07
C LEU A 60 -11.03 17.78 24.86
N PRO A 61 -11.60 17.87 23.64
CA PRO A 61 -12.72 18.77 23.36
C PRO A 61 -13.88 18.61 24.35
N GLN A 62 -14.44 19.73 24.82
CA GLN A 62 -15.53 19.75 25.82
C GLN A 62 -16.73 18.89 25.42
N ARG A 63 -17.11 18.87 24.13
CA ARG A 63 -18.16 18.00 23.58
C ARG A 63 -17.97 16.51 23.88
N LEU A 64 -16.73 16.02 23.90
CA LEU A 64 -16.44 14.61 24.22
C LEU A 64 -16.60 14.37 25.73
N LEU A 65 -16.07 15.28 26.54
CA LEU A 65 -16.24 15.24 28.00
C LEU A 65 -17.71 15.27 28.42
N GLU A 66 -18.51 16.12 27.77
CA GLU A 66 -19.97 16.20 27.98
C GLU A 66 -20.68 14.92 27.55
N SER A 67 -20.27 14.29 26.43
CA SER A 67 -20.88 13.04 25.97
C SER A 67 -20.64 11.87 26.94
N VAL A 68 -19.47 11.81 27.57
CA VAL A 68 -19.12 10.77 28.56
C VAL A 68 -19.82 11.05 29.89
N ARG A 69 -19.83 12.31 30.35
CA ARG A 69 -20.53 12.69 31.60
C ARG A 69 -22.04 12.57 31.48
N GLY A 70 -22.62 12.93 30.34
CA GLY A 70 -24.05 12.79 30.06
C GLY A 70 -24.49 11.33 29.93
N ALA A 71 -23.58 10.39 29.68
CA ALA A 71 -23.87 8.96 29.68
C ALA A 71 -24.03 8.37 31.11
N ALA A 72 -23.60 9.09 32.16
CA ALA A 72 -23.79 8.67 33.55
C ALA A 72 -25.19 8.97 34.09
N ALA A 73 -25.97 9.81 33.41
CA ALA A 73 -27.39 9.97 33.71
C ALA A 73 -28.14 8.69 33.29
N PRO A 74 -29.20 8.26 34.03
CA PRO A 74 -30.03 7.14 33.63
C PRO A 74 -30.60 7.40 32.24
N ARG A 75 -30.01 6.77 31.23
CA ARG A 75 -30.45 6.95 29.85
C ARG A 75 -31.82 6.29 29.75
N PRO A 76 -32.87 6.99 29.28
CA PRO A 76 -34.12 6.32 28.95
C PRO A 76 -33.79 5.18 27.99
N ALA A 77 -34.38 4.00 28.21
CA ALA A 77 -34.07 2.75 27.54
C ALA A 77 -33.67 3.01 26.08
N ALA A 78 -32.36 2.85 25.80
CA ALA A 78 -31.81 3.16 24.50
C ALA A 78 -32.67 2.44 23.45
N LYS A 79 -33.19 3.20 22.47
CA LYS A 79 -33.96 2.62 21.37
C LYS A 79 -33.02 1.72 20.58
N VAL A 80 -32.94 0.45 20.97
CA VAL A 80 -32.19 -0.57 20.27
C VAL A 80 -32.88 -0.73 18.93
N ILE A 81 -32.31 -0.12 17.90
CA ILE A 81 -32.70 -0.40 16.53
C ILE A 81 -32.08 -1.75 16.22
N PRO A 82 -32.87 -2.83 16.05
CA PRO A 82 -32.32 -4.07 15.57
C PRO A 82 -31.77 -3.81 14.16
N LEU A 83 -30.45 -3.74 14.05
CA LEU A 83 -29.76 -3.78 12.76
C LEU A 83 -30.02 -5.18 12.20
N ARG A 84 -31.09 -5.30 11.44
CA ARG A 84 -31.43 -6.51 10.69
C ARG A 84 -30.24 -6.78 9.78
N ARG A 85 -29.44 -7.80 10.09
CA ARG A 85 -28.44 -8.29 9.15
C ARG A 85 -29.19 -8.64 7.86
N PRO A 86 -28.84 -8.03 6.71
CA PRO A 86 -29.40 -8.50 5.44
C PRO A 86 -29.03 -9.98 5.34
N ALA A 87 -30.04 -10.83 5.20
CA ALA A 87 -29.81 -12.24 4.93
C ALA A 87 -28.93 -12.30 3.67
N ALA A 88 -27.79 -12.99 3.78
CA ALA A 88 -26.89 -13.15 2.65
C ALA A 88 -27.70 -13.67 1.45
N PRO A 89 -27.50 -13.10 0.24
CA PRO A 89 -28.20 -13.56 -0.95
C PRO A 89 -27.93 -15.06 -1.08
N ARG A 90 -29.02 -15.83 -1.13
CA ARG A 90 -28.95 -17.27 -1.37
C ARG A 90 -28.38 -17.40 -2.76
N TRP A 91 -27.08 -17.69 -2.84
CA TRP A 91 -26.32 -17.88 -4.06
C TRP A 91 -27.05 -18.94 -4.89
N SER A 92 -27.87 -18.48 -5.82
CA SER A 92 -28.71 -19.34 -6.63
C SER A 92 -27.78 -19.98 -7.65
N TRP A 93 -27.59 -21.29 -7.51
CA TRP A 93 -26.85 -22.16 -8.43
C TRP A 93 -27.05 -21.87 -9.94
N PRO A 94 -28.22 -21.40 -10.45
CA PRO A 94 -28.32 -20.96 -11.84
C PRO A 94 -27.44 -19.75 -12.23
N GLN A 95 -27.06 -18.86 -11.31
CA GLN A 95 -26.21 -17.69 -11.60
C GLN A 95 -24.74 -18.08 -11.86
N LEU A 96 -24.26 -19.16 -11.25
CA LEU A 96 -22.95 -19.74 -11.60
C LEU A 96 -22.94 -20.31 -13.01
N GLY A 97 -24.06 -20.89 -13.45
CA GLY A 97 -24.19 -21.39 -14.82
C GLY A 97 -24.01 -20.30 -15.86
N ALA A 98 -24.59 -19.12 -15.63
CA ALA A 98 -24.45 -17.98 -16.53
C ALA A 98 -23.00 -17.40 -16.55
N LEU A 99 -22.33 -17.34 -15.39
CA LEU A 99 -20.93 -16.91 -15.29
C LEU A 99 -19.96 -17.91 -15.94
N ALA A 100 -20.19 -19.22 -15.76
CA ALA A 100 -19.41 -20.25 -16.43
C ALA A 100 -19.65 -20.21 -17.95
N ALA A 101 -20.90 -20.04 -18.39
CA ALA A 101 -21.24 -19.93 -19.79
C ALA A 101 -20.61 -18.70 -20.46
N SER A 102 -20.57 -17.55 -19.79
CA SER A 102 -19.91 -16.35 -20.34
C SER A 102 -18.40 -16.52 -20.43
N LEU A 103 -17.78 -17.23 -19.49
CA LEU A 103 -16.34 -17.51 -19.49
C LEU A 103 -15.96 -18.54 -20.57
N VAL A 104 -16.78 -19.57 -20.78
CA VAL A 104 -16.64 -20.54 -21.89
C VAL A 104 -16.85 -19.85 -23.23
N LEU A 105 -17.89 -19.01 -23.35
CA LEU A 105 -18.18 -18.27 -24.59
C LEU A 105 -17.05 -17.28 -24.93
N GLY A 106 -16.52 -16.58 -23.92
CA GLY A 106 -15.35 -15.72 -24.06
C GLY A 106 -14.07 -16.48 -24.38
N ALA A 107 -13.87 -17.68 -23.83
CA ALA A 107 -12.70 -18.52 -24.13
C ALA A 107 -12.77 -19.15 -25.53
N LEU A 108 -13.96 -19.47 -26.04
CA LEU A 108 -14.14 -19.99 -27.41
C LEU A 108 -14.05 -18.89 -28.47
N LEU A 109 -14.68 -17.73 -28.24
CA LEU A 109 -14.68 -16.63 -29.21
C LEU A 109 -13.47 -15.71 -29.08
N GLY A 110 -12.82 -15.67 -27.91
CA GLY A 110 -11.68 -14.82 -27.62
C GLY A 110 -10.52 -14.99 -28.60
N PRO A 111 -10.06 -16.21 -28.91
CA PRO A 111 -9.01 -16.42 -29.89
C PRO A 111 -9.37 -15.89 -31.28
N LEU A 112 -10.65 -15.96 -31.68
CA LEU A 112 -11.11 -15.48 -32.99
C LEU A 112 -11.18 -13.95 -33.07
N VAL A 113 -11.50 -13.28 -31.95
CA VAL A 113 -11.58 -11.81 -31.87
C VAL A 113 -10.21 -11.17 -31.61
N LEU A 114 -9.33 -11.86 -30.88
CA LEU A 114 -8.00 -11.37 -30.49
C LEU A 114 -6.87 -11.84 -31.42
N HIS A 115 -7.10 -12.82 -32.31
CA HIS A 115 -6.20 -13.10 -33.44
C HIS A 115 -6.69 -12.42 -34.72
N PRO A 116 -6.21 -11.21 -35.05
CA PRO A 116 -6.20 -10.78 -36.44
C PRO A 116 -5.34 -11.75 -37.27
N PRO A 117 -5.76 -12.15 -38.48
CA PRO A 117 -4.97 -13.02 -39.33
C PRO A 117 -3.84 -12.20 -39.98
N ALA A 118 -2.71 -12.05 -39.27
CA ALA A 118 -1.36 -11.89 -39.83
C ALA A 118 -0.33 -11.54 -38.75
N GLY A 119 0.46 -12.53 -38.34
CA GLY A 119 1.92 -12.38 -38.28
C GLY A 119 2.58 -11.46 -37.24
N GLY A 120 2.15 -11.44 -35.97
CA GLY A 120 2.88 -10.63 -34.98
C GLY A 120 2.53 -10.84 -33.51
N GLY A 121 2.52 -12.08 -33.02
CA GLY A 121 2.35 -12.36 -31.59
C GLY A 121 3.53 -11.81 -30.78
N ALA A 122 3.25 -11.00 -29.75
CA ALA A 122 4.24 -10.39 -28.86
C ALA A 122 4.99 -11.39 -27.97
N VAL A 123 4.63 -12.67 -28.02
CA VAL A 123 5.30 -13.75 -27.29
C VAL A 123 5.42 -14.95 -28.22
N ILE A 124 6.65 -15.40 -28.47
CA ILE A 124 6.94 -16.60 -29.22
C ILE A 124 7.48 -17.61 -28.20
N THR A 125 6.71 -18.68 -27.97
CA THR A 125 7.18 -19.81 -27.17
C THR A 125 8.05 -20.69 -28.06
N ARG A 126 9.35 -20.73 -27.79
CA ARG A 126 10.27 -21.67 -28.43
C ARG A 126 10.96 -22.48 -27.33
N ASP A 127 10.88 -23.80 -27.42
CA ASP A 127 11.57 -24.74 -26.53
C ASP A 127 11.27 -24.54 -25.01
N GLY A 128 10.03 -24.19 -24.67
CA GLY A 128 9.60 -24.04 -23.27
C GLY A 128 9.99 -22.72 -22.59
N GLU A 129 10.74 -21.85 -23.27
CA GLU A 129 11.00 -20.49 -22.82
C GLU A 129 10.03 -19.50 -23.48
N MET A 130 9.40 -18.65 -22.68
CA MET A 130 8.61 -17.51 -23.18
C MET A 130 9.56 -16.39 -23.61
N LEU A 131 9.81 -16.30 -24.91
CA LEU A 131 10.58 -15.20 -25.49
C LEU A 131 9.61 -14.11 -25.95
N ALA A 132 9.76 -12.90 -25.42
CA ALA A 132 9.03 -11.74 -25.91
C ALA A 132 9.41 -11.49 -27.38
N GLY A 133 8.43 -11.54 -28.28
CA GLY A 133 8.61 -11.39 -29.71
C GLY A 133 9.12 -9.98 -30.06
N GLY A 134 9.96 -9.89 -31.10
CA GLY A 134 10.74 -8.70 -31.48
C GLY A 134 9.96 -7.40 -31.74
N ALA A 135 8.62 -7.42 -31.71
CA ALA A 135 7.80 -6.22 -31.70
C ALA A 135 8.03 -5.36 -30.44
N LEU A 136 8.19 -5.97 -29.26
CA LEU A 136 8.45 -5.24 -28.01
C LEU A 136 9.85 -4.61 -27.99
N ALA A 137 10.84 -5.32 -28.55
CA ALA A 137 12.20 -4.82 -28.69
C ALA A 137 12.27 -3.64 -29.66
N ARG A 138 11.49 -3.66 -30.76
CA ARG A 138 11.37 -2.51 -31.67
C ARG A 138 10.71 -1.32 -31.00
N ALA A 139 9.60 -1.52 -30.29
CA ALA A 139 8.93 -0.44 -29.56
C ALA A 139 9.88 0.22 -28.54
N LEU A 140 10.62 -0.57 -27.75
CA LEU A 140 11.59 -0.02 -26.79
C LEU A 140 12.79 0.65 -27.46
N THR A 141 13.27 0.16 -28.61
CA THR A 141 14.40 0.78 -29.30
C THR A 141 13.99 2.07 -30.00
N GLU A 142 12.83 2.11 -30.66
CA GLU A 142 12.35 3.29 -31.38
C GLU A 142 11.75 4.35 -30.44
N GLU A 143 10.95 3.99 -29.44
CA GLU A 143 10.37 5.00 -28.53
C GLU A 143 11.40 5.56 -27.53
N LEU A 144 12.31 4.74 -27.00
CA LEU A 144 13.29 5.24 -26.03
C LEU A 144 14.46 5.98 -26.70
N ALA A 145 14.81 5.63 -27.94
CA ALA A 145 15.81 6.38 -28.70
C ALA A 145 15.24 7.69 -29.27
N SER A 146 13.95 7.72 -29.65
CA SER A 146 13.32 8.94 -30.18
C SER A 146 12.83 9.89 -29.09
N ASN A 147 12.44 9.40 -27.91
CA ASN A 147 12.04 10.27 -26.79
C ASN A 147 13.22 10.70 -25.91
N ARG A 148 14.27 11.23 -26.54
CA ARG A 148 15.19 12.15 -25.88
C ARG A 148 14.76 13.58 -26.20
N THR A 149 13.63 13.99 -25.64
CA THR A 149 13.20 15.40 -25.68
C THR A 149 14.05 16.21 -24.70
N PRO A 150 14.86 17.18 -25.16
CA PRO A 150 15.62 18.07 -24.28
C PRO A 150 14.64 19.09 -23.68
N GLY A 151 14.10 18.84 -22.48
CA GLY A 151 13.06 19.75 -21.99
C GLY A 151 12.50 19.59 -20.58
N SER A 152 13.06 18.77 -19.69
CA SER A 152 12.57 18.69 -18.29
C SER A 152 13.59 19.22 -17.27
N ALA A 153 14.10 20.43 -17.53
CA ALA A 153 14.71 21.24 -16.49
C ALA A 153 13.63 21.67 -15.49
N ARG A 154 13.43 20.86 -14.43
CA ARG A 154 12.61 21.22 -13.26
C ARG A 154 13.24 22.45 -12.58
N ARG A 155 12.77 23.64 -12.96
CA ARG A 155 13.06 24.92 -12.31
C ARG A 155 12.51 24.87 -10.88
N ARG A 156 13.37 24.55 -9.92
CA ARG A 156 13.09 24.69 -8.49
C ARG A 156 13.11 26.20 -8.17
N ARG A 157 11.92 26.82 -8.07
CA ARG A 157 11.76 28.17 -7.54
C ARG A 157 12.23 28.16 -6.08
N LEU A 158 13.34 28.84 -5.79
CA LEU A 158 13.69 29.26 -4.44
C LEU A 158 12.89 30.53 -4.11
N PRO A 159 12.30 30.64 -2.90
CA PRO A 159 11.64 31.87 -2.47
C PRO A 159 12.66 33.00 -2.29
N ALA A 160 12.27 34.17 -2.80
CA ALA A 160 13.01 35.41 -2.73
C ALA A 160 13.10 35.89 -1.28
N GLY A 161 14.32 36.01 -0.77
CA GLY A 161 14.65 36.88 0.36
C GLY A 161 15.13 38.21 -0.19
N SER A 162 14.30 39.23 -0.06
CA SER A 162 14.65 40.64 -0.18
C SER A 162 15.42 41.08 1.06
N ASP A 163 16.63 41.61 0.90
CA ASP A 163 17.01 42.94 1.41
C ASP A 163 18.48 43.29 1.18
N GLY A 164 18.72 44.56 0.82
CA GLY A 164 20.00 45.30 0.93
C GLY A 164 21.05 44.97 -0.14
N ALA A 165 21.09 45.57 -1.34
CA ALA A 165 21.34 46.97 -1.65
C ALA A 165 22.65 47.57 -1.06
N ALA A 166 23.61 47.74 -1.97
CA ALA A 166 24.51 48.88 -2.17
C ALA A 166 25.91 48.94 -1.53
N ALA A 167 26.84 49.35 -2.42
CA ALA A 167 28.23 49.85 -2.25
C ALA A 167 29.31 48.76 -2.22
N GLU A 168 30.04 48.42 -3.29
CA GLU A 168 30.67 49.21 -4.35
C GLU A 168 31.59 50.34 -3.82
N ARG A 169 32.90 50.08 -3.71
CA ARG A 169 33.98 50.80 -4.44
C ARG A 169 35.40 50.49 -3.91
N ARG A 170 36.20 49.94 -4.84
CA ARG A 170 37.57 50.34 -5.24
C ARG A 170 38.71 50.42 -4.19
N ALA A 171 39.68 49.54 -4.44
CA ALA A 171 41.14 49.79 -4.48
C ALA A 171 41.65 51.18 -4.06
N HIS A 172 42.58 51.20 -3.10
CA HIS A 172 43.93 51.81 -3.16
C HIS A 172 44.54 51.81 -1.75
N ALA A 173 45.63 51.05 -1.53
CA ALA A 173 46.78 51.35 -0.65
C ALA A 173 47.57 50.08 -0.29
N ARG A 174 48.54 49.71 -1.12
CA ARG A 174 49.98 49.76 -0.79
C ARG A 174 50.80 49.36 -2.01
#